data_AF-A0A9E0SF61-F1
#
_entry.id   AF-A0A9E0SF61-F1
#
_cell.length_a   1.000
_cell.length_b   1.000
_cell.length_c   1.000
_cell.angle_alpha   90.00
_cell.angle_beta   90.00
_cell.angle_gamma   90.00
#
_symmetry.space_group_name_H-M   'P 1'
#
loop_
_entity.id
_entity.type
_entity.pdbx_description
1 polymer ?
#
loop_
_entity_poly.entity_id
_entity_poly.type
_entity_poly.pdbx_seq_one_letter_code
_entity_poly.pdbx_strand_id
1 'polypeptide(L)' 'GLHPDTTGDAYTWWSNRGQAWAKNVGWRIDYHVSTPGIGGKAQAATIYKDARFSDHAPLTIAYDYPAA' A
#
# COMPACT_ATOMS: atom_id res chain seq x y z
N GLY A 1 13.11 -2.49 0.69
CA GLY A 1 11.73 -2.25 0.20
C GLY A 1 11.78 -1.08 -0.76
N LEU A 2 10.77 -0.91 -1.62
CA LEU A 2 10.80 0.08 -2.71
C LEU A 2 10.74 1.54 -2.23
N HIS A 3 10.07 1.79 -1.10
CA HIS A 3 9.85 3.13 -0.56
C HIS A 3 10.11 3.15 0.95
N PRO A 4 11.38 3.09 1.39
CA PRO A 4 11.73 3.01 2.81
C PRO A 4 11.40 4.30 3.58
N ASP A 5 11.43 5.45 2.90
CA ASP A 5 11.33 6.77 3.54
C ASP A 5 9.96 7.45 3.35
N THR A 6 9.03 6.82 2.62
CA THR A 6 7.70 7.39 2.39
C THR A 6 6.86 7.28 3.66
N THR A 7 6.54 8.44 4.24
CA THR A 7 5.72 8.57 5.45
C THR A 7 4.48 9.43 5.15
N GLY A 8 3.37 9.21 5.86
CA GLY A 8 2.13 9.98 5.72
C GLY A 8 1.32 9.69 4.44
N ASP A 9 1.97 9.44 3.31
CA ASP A 9 1.32 9.12 2.03
C ASP A 9 1.17 7.62 1.78
N ALA A 10 1.76 6.79 2.66
CA ALA A 10 1.75 5.33 2.56
C ALA A 10 0.65 4.64 3.40
N TYR A 11 -0.42 5.34 3.76
CA TYR A 11 -1.55 4.74 4.48
C TYR A 11 -2.42 3.91 3.55
N THR A 12 -2.92 2.79 4.05
CA THR A 12 -3.83 1.90 3.32
C THR A 12 -5.21 1.83 3.99
N TRP A 13 -5.37 2.45 5.16
CA TRP A 13 -6.62 2.47 5.91
C TRP A 13 -6.89 3.82 6.58
N TRP A 14 -8.16 4.22 6.62
CA TRP A 14 -8.64 5.40 7.33
C TRP A 14 -9.98 5.14 8.02
N SER A 15 -10.14 5.58 9.26
CA SER A 15 -11.41 5.44 9.99
C SER A 15 -12.57 6.13 9.27
N ASN A 16 -13.75 5.50 9.29
CA ASN A 16 -15.00 6.13 8.85
C ASN A 16 -15.48 7.28 9.77
N ARG A 17 -14.82 7.50 10.91
CA ARG A 17 -15.14 8.58 11.85
C ARG A 17 -14.22 9.79 11.63
N GLY A 18 -14.73 10.98 11.92
CA GLY A 18 -13.89 12.20 12.04
C GLY A 18 -13.27 12.72 10.73
N GLN A 19 -13.76 12.26 9.57
CA GLN A 19 -13.24 12.62 8.24
C GLN A 19 -11.77 12.23 8.05
N ALA A 20 -11.35 11.08 8.60
CA ALA A 20 -9.95 10.66 8.61
C ALA A 20 -9.34 10.54 7.20
N TRP A 21 -10.10 10.02 6.22
CA TRP A 21 -9.69 9.95 4.82
C TRP A 21 -9.37 11.33 4.23
N ALA A 22 -10.29 12.29 4.38
CA ALA A 22 -10.13 13.64 3.85
C ALA A 22 -8.99 14.41 4.54
N LYS A 23 -8.73 14.13 5.81
CA LYS A 23 -7.62 14.71 6.59
C LYS A 23 -6.30 13.96 6.43
N ASN A 24 -6.30 12.87 5.65
CA ASN A 24 -5.19 11.94 5.51
C ASN A 24 -4.60 11.44 6.85
N VAL A 25 -5.46 11.18 7.84
CA VAL A 25 -5.08 10.59 9.13
C VAL A 25 -5.35 9.10 9.07
N GLY A 26 -4.32 8.31 8.76
CA GLY A 26 -4.47 6.90 8.46
C GLY A 26 -3.44 6.00 9.13
N TRP A 27 -3.58 4.71 8.84
CA TRP A 27 -2.64 3.68 9.25
C TRP A 27 -2.21 2.90 8.02
N ARG A 28 -1.00 2.36 8.07
CA ARG A 28 -0.55 1.36 7.10
C ARG A 28 -0.71 -0.01 7.73
N ILE A 29 -1.69 -0.77 7.28
CA ILE A 29 -2.02 -2.08 7.86
C ILE A 29 -2.12 -3.20 6.84
N ASP A 30 -1.97 -2.88 5.55
CA ASP A 30 -1.93 -3.84 4.46
C ASP A 30 -0.49 -3.99 3.94
N TYR A 31 -0.01 -5.22 3.80
CA TYR A 31 1.38 -5.54 3.47
C TYR A 31 1.50 -6.78 2.59
N HIS A 32 2.48 -6.78 1.69
CA HIS A 32 3.03 -8.02 1.16
C HIS A 32 4.34 -8.34 1.88
N VAL A 33 4.27 -9.26 2.85
CA VAL A 33 5.47 -9.79 3.50
C VAL A 33 6.00 -10.93 2.64
N SER A 34 7.29 -10.91 2.31
CA SER A 34 7.90 -11.86 1.39
C SER A 34 9.29 -12.28 1.85
N THR A 35 9.74 -13.45 1.37
CA THR A 35 11.13 -13.89 1.52
C THR A 35 12.06 -12.99 0.70
N PRO A 36 13.37 -12.93 1.02
CA PRO A 36 14.31 -12.08 0.27
C PRO A 36 14.33 -12.36 -1.24
N GLY A 37 14.16 -13.61 -1.66
CA GLY A 37 14.15 -14.00 -3.08
C GLY A 37 12.97 -13.42 -3.86
N ILE A 38 11.78 -13.36 -3.27
CA ILE A 38 10.59 -12.74 -3.89
C ILE A 38 10.63 -11.22 -3.70
N GLY A 39 10.99 -10.75 -2.51
CA GLY A 39 11.07 -9.32 -2.20
C GLY A 39 12.06 -8.56 -3.08
N GLY A 40 13.18 -9.20 -3.47
CA GLY A 40 14.14 -8.65 -4.42
C GLY A 40 13.63 -8.54 -5.86
N LYS A 41 12.45 -9.08 -6.17
CA LYS A 41 11.79 -8.96 -7.47
C LYS A 41 10.73 -7.86 -7.54
N ALA A 42 10.41 -7.20 -6.43
CA ALA A 42 9.45 -6.10 -6.45
C ALA A 42 10.01 -4.93 -7.28
N GLN A 43 9.21 -4.42 -8.22
CA GLN A 43 9.57 -3.33 -9.13
C GLN A 43 8.81 -2.03 -8.80
N ALA A 44 7.54 -2.14 -8.42
CA ALA A 44 6.71 -0.99 -8.06
C ALA A 44 5.75 -1.35 -6.92
N ALA A 45 5.43 -0.37 -6.06
CA ALA A 45 4.41 -0.48 -5.03
C ALA A 45 3.51 0.77 -5.09
N THR A 46 2.20 0.58 -5.14
CA THR A 46 1.23 1.68 -5.29
C THR A 46 0.03 1.48 -4.39
N ILE A 47 -0.54 2.60 -3.94
CA ILE A 47 -1.78 2.64 -3.16
C ILE A 47 -2.81 3.36 -4.01
N TYR A 48 -3.87 2.66 -4.40
CA TYR A 48 -4.88 3.21 -5.30
C TYR A 48 -5.93 4.02 -4.52
N LYS A 49 -6.03 5.33 -4.80
CA LYS A 49 -6.96 6.26 -4.12
C LYS A 49 -7.95 6.96 -5.06
N ASP A 50 -7.90 6.71 -6.37
CA ASP A 50 -8.72 7.43 -7.36
C ASP A 50 -10.22 7.12 -7.22
N ALA A 51 -10.55 5.90 -6.81
CA ALA A 51 -11.90 5.52 -6.42
C ALA A 51 -11.89 4.81 -5.07
N ARG A 52 -12.94 5.07 -4.27
CA ARG A 52 -13.07 4.53 -2.93
C ARG A 52 -14.09 3.40 -2.89
N PHE A 53 -13.63 2.22 -2.49
CA PHE A 53 -14.45 1.02 -2.38
C PHE A 53 -14.66 0.56 -0.94
N SER A 54 -13.83 1.04 -0.01
CA SER A 54 -13.75 0.60 1.39
C SER A 54 -13.18 1.74 2.26
N ASP A 55 -13.09 1.51 3.57
CA ASP A 55 -12.18 2.24 4.48
C ASP A 55 -10.71 1.88 4.27
N HIS A 56 -10.44 0.83 3.49
CA HIS A 56 -9.14 0.51 2.92
C HIS A 56 -8.95 1.03 1.48
N ALA A 57 -7.70 1.32 1.12
CA ALA A 57 -7.23 1.51 -0.26
C ALA A 57 -6.43 0.28 -0.73
N PRO A 58 -6.62 -0.20 -1.98
CA PRO A 58 -5.84 -1.31 -2.50
C PRO A 58 -4.33 -1.02 -2.52
N LEU A 59 -3.54 -1.91 -1.93
CA LEU A 59 -2.09 -1.97 -2.10
C LEU A 59 -1.77 -2.93 -3.26
N THR A 60 -1.07 -2.45 -4.29
CA THR A 60 -0.62 -3.27 -5.42
C THR A 60 0.91 -3.26 -5.48
N ILE A 61 1.51 -4.43 -5.68
CA ILE A 61 2.96 -4.56 -5.93
C ILE A 61 3.17 -5.33 -7.23
N ALA A 62 3.95 -4.73 -8.13
CA ALA A 62 4.40 -5.38 -9.36
C ALA A 62 5.71 -6.11 -9.08
N TYR A 63 5.79 -7.40 -9.42
CA TYR A 63 6.99 -8.21 -9.30
C TYR A 63 7.49 -8.63 -10.68
N ASP A 64 8.81 -8.60 -10.87
CA ASP A 64 9.49 -9.31 -11.96
C ASP A 64 9.63 -10.79 -11.59
N TYR A 65 8.51 -11.49 -11.61
CA TYR A 65 8.45 -12.92 -11.33
C TYR A 65 8.08 -13.65 -12.64
N PRO A 66 8.85 -14.66 -13.06
CA PRO A 66 8.55 -15.38 -14.29
C PRO A 66 7.17 -16.05 -14.15
N ALA A 67 6.35 -15.93 -15.19
CA ALA A 67 5.14 -16.72 -15.29
C ALA A 67 5.52 -18.21 -15.33
N ALA A 68 4.69 -19.03 -14.68
CA ALA A 68 4.80 -20.48 -14.75
C ALA A 68 4.51 -21.01 -16.15
#